data_AF-A0A6I7LZ58-F1
#
_entry.id   AF-A0A6I7LZ58-F1
#
_cell.length_a   1.000
_cell.length_b   1.000
_cell.length_c   1.000
_cell.angle_alpha   90.00
_cell.angle_beta   90.00
_cell.angle_gamma   90.00
#
_symmetry.space_group_name_H-M   'P 1'
#
loop_
_entity.id
_entity.type
_entity.pdbx_description
1 polymer ?
#
loop_
_entity_poly.entity_id
_entity_poly.type
_entity_poly.pdbx_seq_one_letter_code
_entity_poly.pdbx_strand_id
1 'polypeptide(L)'
;MAPAAGAATGGMNMVNQGFWQSFGSGSCCIKPGDANNNGAFNILDVSYIINFLYKSGPALICQSQGDVNANGVLNILDVSYM
;
A
#
# COMPACT_ATOMS: atom_id res chain seq x y z
N MET A 1 7.08 -17.78 29.07
CA MET A 1 7.94 -17.72 27.87
C MET A 1 7.09 -17.21 26.71
N ALA A 2 7.08 -15.90 26.49
CA ALA A 2 6.33 -15.29 25.40
C ALA A 2 7.08 -15.57 24.09
N PRO A 3 6.43 -16.08 23.03
CA PRO A 3 7.09 -16.22 21.74
C PRO A 3 7.34 -14.83 21.17
N ALA A 4 8.59 -14.56 20.79
CA ALA A 4 8.96 -13.37 20.05
C ALA A 4 8.33 -13.46 18.66
N ALA A 5 7.29 -12.66 18.41
CA ALA A 5 6.79 -12.45 17.07
C ALA A 5 7.72 -11.45 16.38
N GLY A 6 8.63 -11.96 15.54
CA GLY A 6 9.41 -11.13 14.63
C GLY A 6 8.47 -10.46 13.63
N ALA A 7 8.56 -9.14 13.49
CA ALA A 7 7.82 -8.39 12.49
C ALA A 7 8.32 -8.80 11.09
N ALA A 8 7.52 -9.53 10.33
CA ALA A 8 7.81 -9.83 8.94
C ALA A 8 7.15 -8.77 8.04
N THR A 9 7.97 -7.90 7.45
CA THR A 9 7.60 -7.00 6.35
C THR A 9 7.69 -7.77 5.03
N GLY A 10 6.80 -8.74 4.83
CA GLY A 10 6.76 -9.58 3.63
C GLY A 10 5.33 -9.72 3.13
N GLY A 11 5.15 -9.54 1.82
CA GLY A 11 3.87 -9.38 1.13
C GLY A 11 2.74 -10.27 1.65
N MET A 12 1.53 -9.69 1.68
CA MET A 12 0.29 -10.32 2.15
C MET A 12 -0.09 -11.53 1.28
N ASN A 13 0.57 -12.66 1.50
CA ASN A 13 0.06 -13.94 1.06
C ASN A 13 -1.01 -14.35 2.07
N MET A 14 -2.27 -14.28 1.64
CA MET A 14 -3.42 -14.79 2.37
C MET A 14 -3.29 -16.30 2.51
N VAL A 15 -2.51 -16.75 3.49
CA VAL A 15 -2.51 -18.14 3.90
C VAL A 15 -3.89 -18.45 4.50
N ASN A 16 -4.59 -19.41 3.92
CA ASN A 16 -5.88 -19.90 4.39
C ASN A 16 -5.68 -20.56 5.78
N GLN A 17 -5.67 -19.76 6.85
CA GLN A 17 -5.40 -20.23 8.20
C GLN A 17 -6.72 -20.51 8.92
N GLY A 18 -7.00 -21.79 9.15
CA GLY A 18 -8.11 -22.30 9.98
C GLY A 18 -7.98 -21.99 11.48
N PHE A 19 -7.50 -20.81 11.85
CA PHE A 19 -7.47 -20.29 13.22
C PHE A 19 -7.56 -18.76 13.17
N TRP A 20 -8.65 -18.22 13.74
CA TRP A 20 -9.18 -16.86 13.54
C TRP A 20 -8.30 -15.70 14.06
N GLN A 21 -7.17 -15.39 13.43
CA GLN A 21 -6.47 -14.14 13.70
C GLN A 21 -5.95 -13.52 12.40
N SER A 22 -6.65 -12.48 11.95
CA SER A 22 -6.19 -11.57 10.90
C SER A 22 -5.10 -10.68 11.50
N PHE A 23 -3.84 -10.96 11.16
CA PHE A 23 -2.69 -10.15 11.59
C PHE A 23 -2.34 -9.03 10.59
N GLY A 24 -3.30 -8.62 9.77
CA GLY A 24 -3.18 -7.44 8.92
C GLY A 24 -3.45 -6.17 9.73
N SER A 25 -2.38 -5.55 10.20
CA SER A 25 -2.37 -4.19 10.73
C SER A 25 -3.17 -3.25 9.82
N GLY A 26 -4.21 -2.61 10.35
CA GLY A 26 -4.81 -1.36 9.86
C GLY A 26 -4.89 -1.17 8.34
N SER A 27 -5.92 -1.73 7.71
CA SER A 27 -6.89 -1.11 6.76
C SER A 27 -6.48 -0.01 5.75
N CYS A 28 -5.21 0.29 5.53
CA CYS A 28 -4.80 1.37 4.63
C CYS A 28 -3.98 0.90 3.43
N CYS A 29 -3.53 -0.36 3.37
CA CYS A 29 -2.61 -0.83 2.33
C CYS A 29 -3.07 -2.16 1.70
N ILE A 30 -4.38 -2.33 1.50
CA ILE A 30 -4.96 -3.62 1.05
C ILE A 30 -4.74 -3.83 -0.46
N LYS A 31 -4.59 -2.73 -1.22
CA LYS A 31 -4.52 -2.76 -2.68
C LYS A 31 -3.39 -1.88 -3.20
N PRO A 32 -2.32 -2.46 -3.77
CA PRO A 32 -1.29 -1.70 -4.48
C PRO A 32 -1.92 -0.91 -5.61
N GLY A 33 -1.52 0.35 -5.75
CA GLY A 33 -1.97 1.23 -6.82
C GLY A 33 -3.24 2.04 -6.55
N ASP A 34 -3.99 1.70 -5.51
CA ASP A 34 -5.15 2.48 -5.07
C ASP A 34 -4.69 3.60 -4.12
N ALA A 35 -4.02 4.60 -4.69
CA ALA A 35 -3.34 5.66 -3.94
C ALA A 35 -4.28 6.57 -3.15
N ASN A 36 -5.55 6.65 -3.57
CA ASN A 36 -6.58 7.42 -2.86
C ASN A 36 -7.47 6.56 -1.93
N ASN A 37 -7.24 5.24 -1.88
CA ASN A 37 -7.97 4.28 -1.04
C ASN A 37 -9.49 4.29 -1.28
N ASN A 38 -9.92 4.35 -2.54
CA ASN A 38 -11.33 4.30 -2.93
C ASN A 38 -11.80 2.88 -3.32
N GLY A 39 -10.91 1.89 -3.29
CA GLY A 39 -11.17 0.49 -3.66
C GLY A 39 -11.11 0.21 -5.17
N ALA A 40 -11.11 1.26 -6.00
CA ALA A 40 -10.88 1.18 -7.44
C ALA A 40 -9.39 1.31 -7.75
N PHE A 41 -9.00 0.95 -8.97
CA PHE A 41 -7.65 1.15 -9.47
C PHE A 41 -7.81 1.74 -10.86
N ASN A 42 -7.53 3.03 -11.00
CA ASN A 42 -7.77 3.77 -12.22
C ASN A 42 -6.88 5.03 -12.31
N ILE A 43 -7.07 5.80 -13.38
CA ILE A 43 -6.27 7.00 -13.66
C ILE A 43 -6.40 8.11 -12.58
N LEU A 44 -7.43 8.07 -11.73
CA LEU A 44 -7.56 9.01 -10.62
C LEU A 44 -6.46 8.78 -9.57
N ASP A 45 -6.00 7.53 -9.39
CA ASP A 45 -4.90 7.20 -8.47
C ASP A 45 -3.57 7.80 -8.95
N VAL A 46 -3.31 7.74 -10.26
CA VAL A 46 -2.18 8.42 -10.90
C VAL A 46 -2.24 9.93 -10.66
N SER A 47 -3.41 10.54 -10.87
CA SER A 47 -3.58 11.98 -10.65
C SER A 47 -3.34 12.37 -9.18
N TYR A 48 -3.68 11.48 -8.24
CA TYR A 48 -3.49 11.66 -6.81
C TYR A 48 -2.00 11.67 -6.44
N ILE A 49 -1.22 10.74 -6.97
CA ILE A 49 0.24 10.69 -6.76
C ILE A 49 0.94 11.91 -7.36
N ILE A 50 0.57 12.32 -8.57
CA ILE A 50 1.16 13.52 -9.19
C ILE A 50 0.84 14.77 -8.36
N ASN A 51 -0.38 14.89 -7.84
CA ASN A 51 -0.75 16.00 -6.97
C ASN A 51 0.07 15.99 -5.68
N PHE A 52 0.28 14.83 -5.05
CA PHE A 52 1.12 14.69 -3.87
C PHE A 52 2.58 15.06 -4.15
N LEU A 53 3.19 14.51 -5.20
CA LEU A 53 4.62 14.70 -5.51
C LEU A 53 4.96 16.12 -5.95
N TYR A 54 4.08 16.77 -6.72
CA TYR A 54 4.45 18.00 -7.43
C TYR A 54 3.56 19.21 -7.16
N LYS A 55 2.40 19.01 -6.53
CA LYS A 55 1.39 20.07 -6.39
C LYS A 55 0.96 20.29 -4.94
N SER A 56 1.76 19.80 -3.99
CA SER A 56 1.48 19.87 -2.55
C SER A 56 0.07 19.39 -2.19
N GLY A 57 -0.39 18.37 -2.91
CA GLY A 57 -1.68 17.73 -2.66
C GLY A 57 -1.70 16.96 -1.34
N PRO A 58 -2.85 16.36 -0.99
CA PRO A 58 -2.98 15.57 0.23
C PRO A 58 -1.96 14.44 0.29
N ALA A 59 -1.49 14.13 1.49
CA ALA A 59 -0.61 12.98 1.70
C ALA A 59 -1.33 11.66 1.35
N LEU A 60 -0.57 10.68 0.88
CA LEU A 60 -1.10 9.33 0.68
C LEU A 60 -1.48 8.73 2.03
N ILE A 61 -2.64 8.09 2.06
CA ILE A 61 -3.12 7.34 3.22
C ILE A 61 -2.15 6.19 3.54
N CYS A 62 -1.60 5.55 2.51
CA CYS A 62 -0.55 4.57 2.64
C CYS A 62 0.49 4.73 1.52
N GLN A 63 1.75 5.00 1.88
CA GLN A 63 2.83 5.13 0.90
C GLN A 63 3.07 3.86 0.10
N SER A 64 2.89 2.67 0.71
CA SER A 64 3.05 1.40 0.00
C SER A 64 1.97 1.14 -1.06
N GLN A 65 0.85 1.86 -1.04
CA GLN A 65 -0.10 1.82 -2.16
C GLN A 65 0.37 2.64 -3.35
N GLY A 66 1.12 3.72 -3.11
CA GLY A 66 1.72 4.50 -4.19
C GLY A 66 2.93 3.82 -4.80
N ASP A 67 3.73 3.12 -3.98
CA ASP A 67 4.90 2.34 -4.42
C ASP A 67 4.47 0.96 -4.95
N VAL A 68 3.95 0.94 -6.18
CA VAL A 68 3.39 -0.26 -6.81
C VAL A 68 4.42 -1.33 -7.18
N ASN A 69 5.68 -0.95 -7.38
CA ASN A 69 6.75 -1.92 -7.65
C ASN A 69 7.44 -2.41 -6.36
N ALA A 70 7.04 -1.88 -5.19
CA ALA A 70 7.51 -2.24 -3.87
C ALA A 70 9.03 -2.09 -3.68
N ASN A 71 9.63 -1.07 -4.30
CA ASN A 71 11.07 -0.80 -4.17
C ASN A 71 11.44 0.01 -2.91
N GLY A 72 10.43 0.46 -2.15
CA GLY A 72 10.56 1.25 -0.92
C GLY A 72 10.64 2.77 -1.16
N VAL A 73 10.44 3.25 -2.39
CA VAL A 73 10.63 4.65 -2.78
C VAL A 73 9.47 5.11 -3.66
N LEU A 74 8.56 5.90 -3.08
CA LEU A 74 7.47 6.54 -3.81
C LEU A 74 7.99 7.70 -4.69
N ASN A 75 7.90 7.55 -6.01
CA ASN A 75 8.28 8.57 -6.98
C ASN A 75 7.49 8.44 -8.30
N ILE A 76 7.84 9.24 -9.31
CA ILE A 76 7.11 9.27 -10.59
C ILE A 76 7.23 7.98 -11.41
N LEU A 77 8.25 7.15 -11.16
CA LEU A 77 8.39 5.86 -11.83
C LEU A 77 7.27 4.90 -11.44
N ASP A 78 6.71 5.02 -10.23
CA ASP A 78 5.61 4.17 -9.78
C ASP A 78 4.35 4.36 -10.62
N VAL A 79 4.12 5.58 -11.12
CA VAL A 79 3.01 5.87 -12.04
C VAL A 79 3.11 5.07 -13.34
N SER A 80 4.31 4.69 -13.78
CA SER A 80 4.48 3.87 -14.99
C SER A 80 4.12 2.38 -14.80
N TYR A 81 4.01 1.95 -13.55
CA TYR A 81 3.59 0.59 -13.17
C TYR A 81 2.09 0.51 -12.82
N MET A 82 1.35 1.63 -12.96
CA MET A 82 -0.09 1.75 -12.72
C MET A 82 -0.92 1.55 -13.99
#